data_AF-A0A949CV34-F1
#
_entry.id   AF-A0A949CV34-F1
#
_cell.length_a   1.000
_cell.length_b   1.000
_cell.length_c   1.000
_cell.angle_alpha   90.00
_cell.angle_beta   90.00
_cell.angle_gamma   90.00
#
_symmetry.space_group_name_H-M   'P 1'
#
loop_
_entity.id
_entity.type
_entity.pdbx_description
1 polymer ?
#
loop_
_entity_poly.entity_id
_entity_poly.type
_entity_poly.pdbx_seq_one_letter_code
_entity_poly.pdbx_strand_id
1 'polypeptide(L)' 'MLAEVIVWGLKPAFVRGDSWYASAENLEYIKHYGLGFLFGIEKNRLVSLTADVTVYSQVTNCEI' A
#
# COMPACT_ATOMS: atom_id res chain seq x y z
N MET A 1 7.59 -5.42 12.26
CA MET A 1 6.66 -6.45 11.75
C MET A 1 7.10 -7.05 10.42
N LEU A 2 6.88 -6.45 9.23
CA LEU A 2 7.18 -7.13 7.93
C LEU A 2 8.63 -7.63 7.80
N ALA A 3 9.62 -6.79 8.14
CA ALA A 3 11.03 -7.15 8.09
C ALA A 3 11.35 -8.37 8.97
N GLU A 4 10.75 -8.46 10.16
CA GLU A 4 10.99 -9.54 11.11
C GLU A 4 10.50 -10.87 10.55
N VAL A 5 9.32 -10.89 9.91
CA VAL A 5 8.78 -12.12 9.31
C VAL A 5 9.63 -12.59 8.11
N ILE A 6 10.18 -11.64 7.35
CA ILE A 6 11.13 -11.96 6.27
C ILE A 6 12.43 -12.54 6.86
N VAL A 7 12.94 -11.97 7.95
CA VAL A 7 14.12 -12.48 8.68
C VAL A 7 13.88 -13.87 9.25
N TRP A 8 12.65 -14.20 9.66
CA TRP A 8 12.27 -15.57 10.05
C TRP A 8 12.27 -16.57 8.88
N GLY A 9 12.45 -16.10 7.65
CA GLY A 9 12.52 -16.93 6.44
C GLY A 9 11.22 -17.01 5.65
N LEU A 10 10.17 -16.27 6.04
CA LEU A 10 8.93 -16.21 5.28
C LEU A 10 9.17 -15.49 3.95
N LYS A 11 8.73 -16.09 2.85
CA LYS A 11 8.77 -15.51 1.50
C LYS A 11 7.35 -15.28 1.01
N PRO A 12 6.66 -14.22 1.49
CA PRO A 12 5.31 -13.92 1.05
C PRO A 12 5.33 -13.49 -0.42
N ALA A 13 4.30 -13.87 -1.18
CA ALA A 13 4.10 -13.33 -2.53
C ALA A 13 3.44 -11.94 -2.50
N PHE A 14 2.55 -11.71 -1.52
CA PHE A 14 1.79 -10.48 -1.37
C PHE A 14 1.69 -10.06 0.10
N VAL A 15 1.71 -8.76 0.35
CA VAL A 15 1.35 -8.14 1.63
C VAL A 15 -0.06 -7.58 1.51
N ARG A 16 -0.94 -7.93 2.47
CA ARG A 16 -2.30 -7.39 2.54
C ARG A 16 -2.51 -6.60 3.81
N GLY A 17 -3.27 -5.52 3.73
CA GLY A 17 -3.62 -4.71 4.88
C GLY A 17 -4.87 -3.88 4.63
N ASP A 18 -5.43 -3.33 5.69
CA ASP A 18 -6.50 -2.35 5.60
C ASP A 18 -5.96 -0.92 5.39
N SER A 19 -6.86 0.06 5.36
CA SER A 19 -6.54 1.46 5.11
C SER A 19 -5.68 2.12 6.19
N TRP A 20 -5.61 1.56 7.40
CA TRP A 20 -4.76 2.10 8.47
C TRP A 20 -3.28 2.01 8.08
N TYR A 21 -2.91 0.91 7.41
CA TYR A 21 -1.52 0.64 7.03
C TYR A 21 -1.15 1.17 5.64
N ALA A 22 -2.08 1.83 4.94
CA ALA A 22 -1.91 2.33 3.57
C ALA A 22 -1.26 3.73 3.48
N SER A 23 -0.32 4.05 4.39
CA SER A 23 0.46 5.30 4.28
C SER A 23 1.48 5.20 3.14
N ALA A 24 1.84 6.35 2.54
CA ALA A 24 2.84 6.39 1.47
C ALA A 24 4.18 5.75 1.91
N GLU A 25 4.64 6.08 3.12
CA GLU A 25 5.86 5.51 3.71
C GLU A 25 5.80 3.98 3.82
N ASN A 26 4.68 3.41 4.27
CA ASN A 26 4.52 1.95 4.35
C ASN A 26 4.51 1.29 2.99
N LEU A 27 3.81 1.87 2.02
CA LEU A 27 3.71 1.33 0.66
C LEU A 27 5.07 1.37 -0.06
N GLU A 28 5.83 2.46 0.13
CA GLU A 28 7.20 2.58 -0.36
C GLU A 28 8.12 1.55 0.33
N TYR A 29 8.00 1.40 1.64
CA TYR A 29 8.72 0.39 2.42
C TYR A 29 8.47 -1.04 1.91
N ILE A 30 7.22 -1.41 1.64
CA ILE A 30 6.88 -2.73 1.08
C ILE A 30 7.46 -2.90 -0.34
N LYS A 31 7.42 -1.84 -1.16
CA LYS A 31 7.97 -1.84 -2.53
C LYS A 31 9.46 -2.12 -2.56
N HIS A 32 10.23 -1.68 -1.55
CA HIS A 32 11.66 -1.99 -1.43
C HIS A 32 11.97 -3.49 -1.32
N TYR A 33 11.04 -4.29 -0.80
CA TYR A 33 11.19 -5.75 -0.72
C TYR A 33 10.82 -6.47 -2.03
N GLY A 34 10.39 -5.74 -3.07
CA GLY A 34 9.96 -6.33 -4.35
C GLY A 34 8.69 -7.17 -4.24
N LEU A 35 7.88 -6.95 -3.19
CA LEU A 35 6.66 -7.70 -2.93
C LEU A 35 5.45 -7.05 -3.60
N GLY A 36 4.51 -7.87 -4.06
CA GLY A 36 3.17 -7.39 -4.40
C GLY A 36 2.42 -6.94 -3.14
N PHE A 37 1.46 -6.03 -3.28
CA PHE A 37 0.61 -5.64 -2.17
C PHE A 37 -0.82 -5.31 -2.58
N LEU A 38 -1.74 -5.50 -1.63
CA LEU A 38 -3.15 -5.12 -1.76
C LEU A 38 -3.59 -4.48 -0.44
N PHE A 39 -3.93 -3.19 -0.49
CA PHE A 39 -4.32 -2.43 0.68
C PHE A 39 -5.69 -1.78 0.48
N GLY A 40 -6.46 -1.70 1.56
CA GLY A 40 -7.64 -0.83 1.59
C GLY A 40 -7.23 0.64 1.47
N ILE A 41 -8.06 1.46 0.83
CA ILE A 41 -7.88 2.92 0.78
C ILE A 41 -9.14 3.58 1.34
N GLU A 42 -8.94 4.62 2.14
CA GLU A 42 -10.03 5.38 2.74
C GLU A 42 -10.43 6.61 1.91
N LYS A 43 -11.70 7.00 2.00
CA LYS A 43 -12.38 8.09 1.26
C LYS A 43 -11.86 9.51 1.50
N ASN A 44 -10.69 9.66 2.09
CA ASN A 44 -10.04 10.94 2.37
C ASN A 44 -8.59 10.97 1.86
N ARG A 45 -8.15 9.91 1.18
CA ARG A 45 -6.80 9.81 0.61
C ARG A 45 -6.75 10.40 -0.80
N LEU A 46 -5.62 11.03 -1.10
CA LEU A 46 -5.25 11.48 -2.44
C LEU A 46 -4.44 10.38 -3.13
N VAL A 47 -4.85 10.00 -4.33
CA VAL A 47 -4.18 8.98 -5.14
C VAL A 47 -3.93 9.52 -6.55
N SER A 48 -2.82 9.13 -7.17
CA SER A 48 -2.65 9.31 -8.61
C SER A 48 -2.99 8.01 -9.33
N LEU A 49 -3.83 8.11 -10.36
CA LEU A 49 -4.21 6.98 -11.22
C LEU A 49 -3.23 6.81 -12.39
N THR A 50 -2.37 7.80 -12.61
CA THR A 50 -1.34 7.80 -13.65
C THR A 50 0.04 7.78 -13.01
N ALA A 51 1.05 7.38 -13.77
CA ALA A 51 2.44 7.43 -13.30
C ALA A 51 2.93 8.89 -13.11
N ASP A 52 2.23 9.85 -13.71
CA ASP A 52 2.48 11.27 -13.57
C ASP A 52 2.01 11.75 -12.18
N VAL A 53 2.98 12.13 -11.35
CA VAL A 53 2.81 12.52 -9.94
C VAL A 53 2.13 13.91 -9.79
N THR A 54 1.76 14.55 -10.90
CA THR A 54 1.22 15.91 -10.93
C THR A 54 -0.29 15.98 -10.75
N VAL A 55 -1.02 14.88 -10.97
CA VAL A 55 -2.47 14.84 -10.88
C VAL A 55 -2.91 13.88 -9.78
N TYR A 56 -3.53 14.43 -8.73
CA TYR A 56 -4.11 13.64 -7.65
C TYR A 56 -5.63 13.74 -7.66
N SER A 57 -6.28 12.62 -7.41
CA SER A 57 -7.73 12.53 -7.20
C SER A 57 -8.00 12.05 -5.78
N GLN A 58 -8.93 12.70 -5.08
CA GLN A 58 -9.38 12.24 -3.79
C GLN A 58 -10.34 11.07 -3.97
N VAL A 59 -10.16 10.01 -3.18
CA VAL A 59 -11.12 8.90 -3.13
C VAL A 59 -12.39 9.42 -2.48
N THR A 60 -13.53 9.41 -3.17
CA THR A 60 -14.80 9.95 -2.64
C THR A 60 -15.78 8.87 -2.20
N ASN A 61 -15.73 7.69 -2.83
CA ASN A 61 -16.63 6.58 -2.54
C ASN A 61 -15.82 5.28 -2.40
N CYS A 62 -16.06 4.57 -1.31
CA CYS A 62 -15.52 3.24 -1.05
C CYS A 62 -16.72 2.33 -0.81
N GLU A 63 -17.43 1.95 -1.88
CA GLU A 63 -18.50 0.95 -1.77
C GLU A 63 -17.86 -0.43 -1.57
N ILE A 64 -18.41 -1.19 -0.62
CA ILE A 64 -18.06 -2.59 -0.32
C ILE A 64 -19.20 -3.47 -0.83
#